data_AF-A0A1F3TVD3-F1
#
_entry.id   AF-A0A1F3TVD3-F1
#
_cell.length_a   1.000
_cell.length_b   1.000
_cell.length_c   1.000
_cell.angle_alpha   90.00
_cell.angle_beta   90.00
_cell.angle_gamma   90.00
#
_symmetry.space_group_name_H-M   'P 1'
#
loop_
_entity.id
_entity.type
_entity.pdbx_description
1 polymer ?
#
loop_
_entity_poly.entity_id
_entity_poly.type
_entity_poly.pdbx_seq_one_letter_code
_entity_poly.pdbx_strand_id
1 'polypeptide(L)'
;MLCEGRAYLHKPRSTHLEKLFLDPTSPIASELHSLYPLNGDYYSWNEGNSYCLELENSVFDCKSDFESQFASVSLGKFVALSLIVGFTDLHRENCFFIRDNKIPYFYSIDLESIFYPLNSLFDTGIFCKNRYGDQDISGYLANTASNFKFSGSHILDGFVQFWSELLPIRTELIKKIYSEMLDKPIRLIFQDTMIYRNALINPSMLLNSDFTKEELIQLIAGDIPYFFCFHQNSTEVLYYSSENTISVVSVESLRQMKFKSLLTEKQITDDSKQLKLFQIGAAQLAKKFLNLNGHIRGNYFDLSLSESNIFQLNTSVCKILFRT
;
A
#
# COMPACT_ATOMS: atom_id res chain seq x y z
N MET A 1 15.67 -0.73 17.46
CA MET A 1 16.95 -1.20 18.07
C MET A 1 17.29 -2.54 17.43
N LEU A 2 18.55 -2.76 17.01
CA LEU A 2 19.00 -4.07 16.52
C LEU A 2 19.54 -4.86 17.71
N CYS A 3 18.91 -5.98 18.06
CA CYS A 3 19.38 -6.89 19.10
C CYS A 3 19.34 -8.29 18.50
N GLU A 4 20.49 -8.97 18.43
CA GLU A 4 20.60 -10.36 17.94
C GLU A 4 19.92 -10.60 16.58
N GLY A 5 20.16 -9.72 15.61
CA GLY A 5 19.58 -9.85 14.27
C GLY A 5 18.13 -9.43 14.11
N ARG A 6 17.50 -9.02 15.21
CA ARG A 6 16.11 -8.58 15.23
C ARG A 6 16.04 -7.06 15.30
N ALA A 7 15.24 -6.46 14.44
CA ALA A 7 14.87 -5.06 14.57
C ALA A 7 13.56 -4.93 15.33
N TYR A 8 13.66 -4.33 16.50
CA TYR A 8 12.50 -3.86 17.23
C TYR A 8 12.06 -2.52 16.64
N LEU A 9 10.87 -2.52 16.04
CA LEU A 9 10.17 -1.36 15.53
C LEU A 9 9.11 -0.97 16.56
N HIS A 10 9.45 0.05 17.34
CA HIS A 10 8.51 0.72 18.22
C HIS A 10 7.81 1.80 17.42
N LYS A 11 6.52 1.61 17.12
CA LYS A 11 5.70 2.71 16.63
C LYS A 11 5.08 3.39 17.87
N PRO A 12 5.05 4.71 17.98
CA PRO A 12 4.29 5.38 19.04
C PRO A 12 2.77 5.28 18.82
N ARG A 13 2.35 4.72 17.67
CA ARG A 13 0.98 4.63 17.17
C ARG A 13 0.56 3.18 16.95
N SER A 14 -0.75 2.95 16.79
CA SER A 14 -1.32 1.62 16.65
C SER A 14 -0.75 0.85 15.47
N THR A 15 -0.50 -0.44 15.67
CA THR A 15 0.03 -1.40 14.67
C THR A 15 -1.02 -2.45 14.28
N HIS A 16 -2.30 -2.16 14.54
CA HIS A 16 -3.40 -3.12 14.38
C HIS A 16 -3.58 -3.59 12.93
N LEU A 17 -3.33 -2.72 11.95
CA LEU A 17 -3.48 -3.06 10.53
C LEU A 17 -2.34 -3.97 10.07
N GLU A 18 -1.11 -3.72 10.49
CA GLU A 18 -0.01 -4.64 10.28
C GLU A 18 -0.31 -5.98 10.95
N LYS A 19 -0.87 -5.99 12.16
CA LYS A 19 -1.31 -7.25 12.80
C LYS A 19 -2.40 -7.93 11.98
N LEU A 20 -3.41 -7.20 11.54
CA LEU A 20 -4.53 -7.74 10.79
C LEU A 20 -4.08 -8.40 9.48
N PHE A 21 -3.12 -7.79 8.77
CA PHE A 21 -2.69 -8.27 7.46
C PHE A 21 -1.42 -9.14 7.49
N LEU A 22 -0.64 -9.14 8.58
CA LEU A 22 0.68 -9.82 8.61
C LEU A 22 0.80 -10.91 9.68
N ASP A 23 -0.05 -10.91 10.72
CA ASP A 23 -0.05 -11.93 11.78
C ASP A 23 -0.84 -13.17 11.31
N PRO A 24 -0.25 -14.38 11.17
CA PRO A 24 -0.93 -15.60 10.76
C PRO A 24 -2.12 -15.98 11.64
N THR A 25 -2.14 -15.52 12.89
CA THR A 25 -3.26 -15.73 13.81
C THR A 25 -4.43 -14.78 13.52
N SER A 26 -4.21 -13.72 12.76
CA SER A 26 -5.26 -12.85 12.26
C SER A 26 -6.17 -13.61 11.30
N PRO A 27 -7.49 -13.47 11.46
CA PRO A 27 -8.43 -14.18 10.61
C PRO A 27 -8.42 -13.63 9.17
N ILE A 28 -7.90 -12.42 8.93
CA ILE A 28 -7.67 -11.85 7.58
C ILE A 28 -6.40 -12.43 6.96
N ALA A 29 -5.29 -12.39 7.69
CA ALA A 29 -4.02 -12.93 7.19
C ALA A 29 -4.12 -14.43 6.91
N SER A 30 -4.84 -15.20 7.73
CA SER A 30 -5.07 -16.64 7.51
C SER A 30 -5.79 -16.93 6.18
N GLU A 31 -6.82 -16.15 5.84
CA GLU A 31 -7.51 -16.28 4.55
C GLU A 31 -6.59 -15.89 3.39
N LEU A 32 -5.86 -14.79 3.55
CA LEU A 32 -4.89 -14.31 2.57
C LEU A 32 -3.69 -15.25 2.40
N HIS A 33 -3.31 -16.01 3.44
CA HIS A 33 -2.12 -16.87 3.44
C HIS A 33 -2.16 -17.91 2.32
N SER A 34 -3.35 -18.40 1.99
CA SER A 34 -3.56 -19.35 0.87
C SER A 34 -3.27 -18.74 -0.50
N LEU A 35 -3.43 -17.42 -0.66
CA LEU A 35 -3.25 -16.67 -1.90
C LEU A 35 -1.88 -15.97 -1.97
N TYR A 36 -1.41 -15.56 -0.80
CA TYR A 36 -0.21 -14.80 -0.55
C TYR A 36 0.35 -15.23 0.80
N PRO A 37 1.32 -16.16 0.84
CA PRO A 37 1.90 -16.66 2.08
C PRO A 37 2.47 -15.51 2.91
N LEU A 38 1.69 -15.10 3.90
CA LEU A 38 2.09 -14.14 4.91
C LEU A 38 2.68 -14.97 6.04
N ASN A 39 4.01 -15.15 6.05
CA ASN A 39 4.64 -15.81 7.17
C ASN A 39 4.89 -14.75 8.26
N GLY A 40 4.15 -14.82 9.36
CA GLY A 40 4.32 -13.89 10.48
C GLY A 40 5.18 -14.41 11.59
N ASP A 41 5.87 -15.53 11.41
CA ASP A 41 6.93 -15.95 12.33
C ASP A 41 8.03 -14.88 12.44
N TYR A 42 8.15 -14.01 11.43
CA TYR A 42 9.05 -12.85 11.44
C TYR A 42 8.56 -11.67 12.28
N TYR A 43 7.32 -11.72 12.78
CA TYR A 43 6.69 -10.67 13.59
C TYR A 43 6.35 -11.22 14.97
N SER A 44 7.13 -10.84 15.99
CA SER A 44 6.66 -10.99 17.37
C SER A 44 5.95 -9.71 17.81
N TRP A 45 4.66 -9.85 18.07
CA TRP A 45 3.80 -8.79 18.60
C TRP A 45 3.99 -8.72 20.10
N ASN A 46 4.57 -7.64 20.60
CA ASN A 46 4.54 -7.35 22.03
C ASN A 46 3.22 -6.65 22.34
N GLU A 47 2.63 -6.89 23.51
CA GLU A 47 1.45 -6.15 23.98
C GLU A 47 1.72 -4.63 23.88
N GLY A 48 1.03 -3.93 22.97
CA GLY A 48 1.21 -2.49 22.72
C GLY A 48 1.51 -2.12 21.25
N ASN A 49 2.09 -0.94 21.04
CA ASN A 49 2.38 -0.36 19.72
C ASN A 49 3.73 -0.82 19.11
N SER A 50 4.25 -1.97 19.53
CA SER A 50 5.57 -2.46 19.12
C SER A 50 5.50 -3.83 18.50
N TYR A 51 6.27 -4.03 17.43
CA TYR A 51 6.55 -5.37 16.94
C TYR A 51 8.04 -5.52 16.67
N CYS A 52 8.48 -6.75 16.75
CA CYS A 52 9.84 -7.13 16.44
C CYS A 52 9.86 -7.82 15.09
N LEU A 53 10.64 -7.28 14.17
CA LEU A 53 10.90 -7.81 12.84
C LEU A 53 12.27 -8.50 12.84
N GLU A 54 12.33 -9.79 12.55
CA GLU A 54 13.62 -10.48 12.39
C GLU A 54 14.29 -10.07 11.06
N LEU A 55 15.22 -9.12 11.11
CA LEU A 55 15.90 -8.60 9.91
C LEU A 55 17.11 -9.42 9.47
N GLU A 56 17.64 -10.32 10.31
CA GLU A 56 18.81 -11.14 9.98
C GLU A 56 18.58 -12.01 8.71
N ASN A 57 17.32 -12.26 8.36
CA ASN A 57 16.89 -12.92 7.12
C ASN A 57 16.29 -11.98 6.05
N SER A 58 16.13 -10.68 6.34
CA SER A 58 15.43 -9.71 5.47
C SER A 58 16.36 -8.97 4.50
N VAL A 59 17.68 -9.13 4.63
CA VAL A 59 18.64 -8.63 3.65
C VAL A 59 18.61 -9.57 2.45
N PHE A 60 17.64 -9.34 1.57
CA PHE A 60 17.51 -10.06 0.32
C PHE A 60 18.65 -9.67 -0.64
N ASP A 61 19.74 -10.43 -0.60
CA ASP A 61 20.73 -10.45 -1.66
C ASP A 61 20.29 -11.50 -2.69
N CYS A 62 19.66 -11.04 -3.77
CA CYS A 62 19.16 -11.91 -4.84
C CYS A 62 20.32 -12.50 -5.61
N LYS A 63 20.52 -13.82 -5.48
CA LYS A 63 21.66 -14.49 -6.10
C LYS A 63 21.33 -15.13 -7.44
N SER A 64 20.05 -15.21 -7.81
CA SER A 64 19.59 -15.89 -9.03
C SER A 64 18.38 -15.24 -9.71
N ASP A 65 18.24 -15.46 -11.01
CA ASP A 65 17.07 -15.02 -11.80
C ASP A 65 15.76 -15.64 -11.28
N PHE A 66 15.82 -16.86 -10.72
CA PHE A 66 14.68 -17.54 -10.13
C PHE A 66 14.11 -16.76 -8.95
N GLU A 67 14.98 -16.35 -8.01
CA GLU A 67 14.57 -15.52 -6.87
C GLU A 67 13.96 -14.18 -7.32
N SER A 68 14.42 -13.62 -8.43
CA SER A 68 13.82 -12.41 -9.02
C SER A 68 12.39 -12.62 -9.52
N GLN A 69 12.12 -13.76 -10.16
CA GLN A 69 10.77 -14.07 -10.65
C GLN A 69 9.76 -14.16 -9.50
N PHE A 70 10.09 -14.86 -8.41
CA PHE A 70 9.20 -14.94 -7.24
C PHE A 70 8.97 -13.59 -6.58
N ALA A 71 10.03 -12.77 -6.44
CA ALA A 71 9.90 -11.43 -5.88
C ALA A 71 9.01 -10.53 -6.76
N SER A 72 9.16 -10.61 -8.08
CA SER A 72 8.26 -9.94 -9.04
C SER A 72 6.81 -10.39 -8.90
N VAL A 73 6.55 -11.70 -8.87
CA VAL A 73 5.19 -12.24 -8.68
C VAL A 73 4.62 -11.74 -7.35
N SER A 74 5.38 -11.83 -6.28
CA SER A 74 4.95 -11.40 -4.94
C SER A 74 4.60 -9.91 -4.90
N LEU A 75 5.42 -9.06 -5.51
CA LEU A 75 5.12 -7.64 -5.66
C LEU A 75 3.80 -7.43 -6.43
N GLY A 76 3.61 -8.15 -7.54
CA GLY A 76 2.37 -8.12 -8.31
C GLY A 76 1.12 -8.44 -7.47
N LYS A 77 1.20 -9.49 -6.65
CA LYS A 77 0.13 -9.89 -5.74
C LYS A 77 -0.17 -8.79 -4.70
N PHE A 78 0.86 -8.22 -4.07
CA PHE A 78 0.70 -7.17 -3.07
C PHE A 78 0.13 -5.87 -3.68
N VAL A 79 0.50 -5.55 -4.91
CA VAL A 79 -0.06 -4.41 -5.66
C VAL A 79 -1.55 -4.61 -5.94
N ALA A 80 -1.97 -5.82 -6.31
CA ALA A 80 -3.38 -6.15 -6.48
C ALA A 80 -4.15 -5.98 -5.16
N LEU A 81 -3.64 -6.55 -4.06
CA LEU A 81 -4.21 -6.38 -2.72
C LEU A 81 -4.35 -4.89 -2.35
N SER A 82 -3.31 -4.10 -2.60
CA SER A 82 -3.28 -2.66 -2.31
C SER A 82 -4.34 -1.89 -3.07
N LEU A 83 -4.58 -2.22 -4.35
CA LEU A 83 -5.64 -1.59 -5.13
C LEU A 83 -7.04 -1.97 -4.64
N ILE A 84 -7.25 -3.24 -4.29
CA ILE A 84 -8.56 -3.76 -3.88
C ILE A 84 -8.99 -3.16 -2.56
N VAL A 85 -8.07 -3.14 -1.59
CA VAL A 85 -8.32 -2.69 -0.22
C VAL A 85 -8.15 -1.17 -0.08
N GLY A 86 -7.43 -0.54 -1.01
CA GLY A 86 -7.22 0.91 -1.03
C GLY A 86 -6.07 1.35 -0.12
N PHE A 87 -4.97 0.58 -0.09
CA PHE A 87 -3.74 1.00 0.59
C PHE A 87 -3.06 2.15 -0.17
N THR A 88 -2.63 3.17 0.56
CA THR A 88 -1.82 4.29 0.07
C THR A 88 -0.64 4.54 1.01
N ASP A 89 0.21 5.52 0.69
CA ASP A 89 1.42 5.86 1.48
C ASP A 89 2.44 4.71 1.61
N LEU A 90 2.41 3.76 0.67
CA LEU A 90 3.32 2.60 0.66
C LEU A 90 4.67 3.00 0.06
N HIS A 91 5.32 3.96 0.73
CA HIS A 91 6.60 4.50 0.33
C HIS A 91 7.74 3.51 0.52
N ARG A 92 8.89 3.86 -0.06
CA ARG A 92 10.04 2.97 -0.19
C ARG A 92 10.58 2.50 1.15
N GLU A 93 10.53 3.36 2.15
CA GLU A 93 10.94 3.12 3.52
C GLU A 93 10.04 2.13 4.27
N ASN A 94 8.80 1.97 3.82
CA ASN A 94 7.82 1.10 4.46
C ASN A 94 7.77 -0.29 3.83
N CYS A 95 8.35 -0.46 2.64
CA CYS A 95 8.26 -1.67 1.84
C CYS A 95 9.59 -2.45 1.78
N PHE A 96 9.53 -3.77 1.85
CA PHE A 96 10.71 -4.64 1.86
C PHE A 96 10.38 -6.08 1.46
N PHE A 97 11.40 -6.89 1.23
CA PHE A 97 11.25 -8.33 0.98
C PHE A 97 11.67 -9.14 2.20
N ILE A 98 10.88 -10.16 2.53
CA ILE A 98 11.22 -11.18 3.52
C ILE A 98 11.35 -12.52 2.78
N ARG A 99 12.32 -13.34 3.17
CA ARG A 99 12.45 -14.71 2.67
C ARG A 99 11.75 -15.68 3.62
N ASP A 100 10.74 -16.38 3.14
CA ASP A 100 10.19 -17.56 3.80
C ASP A 100 10.57 -18.81 3.01
N ASN A 101 11.22 -19.78 3.63
CA ASN A 101 11.72 -20.99 2.97
C ASN A 101 12.51 -20.72 1.67
N LYS A 102 13.31 -19.65 1.64
CA LYS A 102 14.07 -19.13 0.47
C LYS A 102 13.24 -18.47 -0.64
N ILE A 103 11.92 -18.38 -0.49
CA ILE A 103 11.05 -17.67 -1.42
C ILE A 103 10.88 -16.23 -0.94
N PRO A 104 11.16 -15.22 -1.78
CA PRO A 104 10.97 -13.82 -1.41
C PRO A 104 9.50 -13.39 -1.51
N TYR A 105 9.05 -12.68 -0.49
CA TYR A 105 7.72 -12.10 -0.38
C TYR A 105 7.81 -10.60 -0.09
N PHE A 106 6.99 -9.80 -0.76
CA PHE A 106 6.94 -8.33 -0.60
C PHE A 106 6.01 -7.93 0.56
N TYR A 107 6.47 -7.06 1.43
CA TYR A 107 5.70 -6.60 2.58
C TYR A 107 5.75 -5.09 2.71
N SER A 108 4.72 -4.53 3.35
CA SER A 108 4.78 -3.18 3.90
C SER A 108 4.57 -3.25 5.42
N ILE A 109 5.37 -2.48 6.15
CA ILE A 109 5.25 -2.30 7.60
C ILE A 109 4.43 -1.07 7.98
N ASP A 110 3.83 -0.35 7.03
CA ASP A 110 2.98 0.81 7.30
C ASP A 110 1.68 0.68 6.49
N LEU A 111 0.66 0.09 7.10
CA LEU A 111 -0.62 -0.25 6.45
C LEU A 111 -1.79 0.62 6.93
N GLU A 112 -1.52 1.58 7.80
CA GLU A 112 -2.49 2.46 8.47
C GLU A 112 -3.36 3.33 7.53
N SER A 113 -2.94 3.50 6.28
CA SER A 113 -3.64 4.29 5.27
C SER A 113 -4.40 3.37 4.31
N ILE A 114 -5.62 3.00 4.69
CA ILE A 114 -6.47 2.00 4.03
C ILE A 114 -7.82 2.60 3.57
N PHE A 115 -8.53 1.94 2.65
CA PHE A 115 -9.84 2.35 2.11
C PHE A 115 -9.83 3.66 1.33
N TYR A 116 -8.68 4.08 0.79
CA TYR A 116 -8.62 5.27 -0.04
C TYR A 116 -9.24 5.04 -1.42
N PRO A 117 -9.94 6.03 -2.00
CA PRO A 117 -10.41 5.97 -3.37
C PRO A 117 -9.23 6.15 -4.35
N LEU A 118 -8.56 5.04 -4.65
CA LEU A 118 -7.45 5.02 -5.62
C LEU A 118 -7.99 5.17 -7.04
N ASN A 119 -7.31 5.98 -7.85
CA ASN A 119 -7.63 6.20 -9.28
C ASN A 119 -6.50 5.71 -10.18
N SER A 120 -5.40 5.26 -9.59
CA SER A 120 -4.17 4.91 -10.25
C SER A 120 -3.34 4.01 -9.34
N LEU A 121 -2.57 3.10 -9.93
CA LEU A 121 -1.54 2.30 -9.27
C LEU A 121 -0.51 3.17 -8.53
N PHE A 122 -0.21 4.36 -9.07
CA PHE A 122 0.69 5.32 -8.44
C PHE A 122 0.15 5.89 -7.13
N ASP A 123 -1.17 5.89 -6.93
CA ASP A 123 -1.79 6.39 -5.71
C ASP A 123 -1.49 5.47 -4.51
N THR A 124 -1.06 4.22 -4.75
CA THR A 124 -0.61 3.32 -3.68
C THR A 124 0.68 3.79 -3.02
N GLY A 125 1.51 4.55 -3.73
CA GLY A 125 2.87 4.89 -3.29
C GLY A 125 3.94 3.86 -3.66
N ILE A 126 3.56 2.63 -4.07
CA ILE A 126 4.49 1.54 -4.44
C ILE A 126 5.30 1.89 -5.69
N PHE A 127 4.74 2.68 -6.61
CA PHE A 127 5.40 3.06 -7.85
C PHE A 127 5.45 4.58 -8.01
N CYS A 128 6.61 5.08 -8.47
CA CYS A 128 6.74 6.47 -8.84
C CYS A 128 6.12 6.75 -10.22
N LYS A 129 5.31 7.82 -10.33
CA LYS A 129 4.65 8.26 -11.58
C LYS A 129 5.62 8.78 -12.64
N ASN A 130 6.69 9.45 -12.21
CA ASN A 130 7.62 10.19 -13.09
C ASN A 130 8.92 9.44 -13.40
N ARG A 131 9.06 8.19 -12.95
CA ARG A 131 10.21 7.35 -13.25
C ARG A 131 9.71 6.12 -14.00
N TYR A 132 10.45 5.64 -15.01
CA TYR A 132 10.14 4.43 -15.78
C TYR A 132 11.36 3.49 -15.79
N GLY A 133 11.22 2.25 -15.30
CA GLY A 133 12.25 1.21 -15.24
C GLY A 133 12.28 0.38 -13.94
N ASP A 134 13.20 -0.59 -13.85
CA ASP A 134 13.34 -1.54 -12.74
C ASP A 134 13.74 -0.89 -11.39
N GLN A 135 14.23 0.36 -11.42
CA GLN A 135 14.63 1.13 -10.25
C GLN A 135 13.48 1.92 -9.58
N ASP A 136 12.24 1.70 -10.04
CA ASP A 136 11.08 2.56 -9.72
C ASP A 136 10.14 2.02 -8.65
N ILE A 137 10.45 0.85 -8.09
CA ILE A 137 9.64 0.24 -7.04
C ILE A 137 10.04 0.87 -5.71
N SER A 138 9.08 1.57 -5.11
CA SER A 138 9.12 2.02 -3.73
C SER A 138 9.12 0.79 -2.82
N GLY A 139 10.33 0.35 -2.48
CA GLY A 139 10.60 -0.77 -1.57
C GLY A 139 12.05 -1.24 -1.55
N TYR A 140 12.93 -0.48 -2.21
CA TYR A 140 14.35 -0.76 -2.27
C TYR A 140 15.03 -0.28 -0.97
N LEU A 141 15.09 -1.06 0.10
CA LEU A 141 16.06 -0.74 1.16
C LEU A 141 17.46 -0.63 0.54
N ALA A 142 18.04 0.56 0.67
CA ALA A 142 19.06 1.12 -0.22
C ALA A 142 20.46 0.49 -0.13
N ASN A 143 20.65 -0.63 0.57
CA ASN A 143 21.99 -1.01 1.01
C ASN A 143 22.58 -2.31 0.45
N THR A 144 21.86 -3.18 -0.28
CA THR A 144 22.46 -4.49 -0.65
C THR A 144 22.20 -5.06 -2.04
N ALA A 145 21.43 -4.43 -2.92
CA ALA A 145 21.13 -5.05 -4.21
C ALA A 145 21.15 -4.07 -5.39
N SER A 146 22.29 -3.45 -5.68
CA SER A 146 22.46 -2.61 -6.89
C SER A 146 22.22 -3.36 -8.22
N ASN A 147 21.98 -4.67 -8.20
CA ASN A 147 21.84 -5.53 -9.38
C ASN A 147 20.47 -6.21 -9.54
N PHE A 148 19.49 -5.95 -8.66
CA PHE A 148 18.22 -6.66 -8.74
C PHE A 148 17.28 -6.05 -9.81
N LYS A 149 16.96 -6.85 -10.83
CA LYS A 149 16.04 -6.47 -11.90
C LYS A 149 14.71 -7.17 -11.73
N PHE A 150 13.65 -6.41 -11.59
CA PHE A 150 12.30 -6.94 -11.61
C PHE A 150 11.89 -7.32 -13.03
N SER A 151 11.27 -8.49 -13.18
CA SER A 151 10.59 -8.82 -14.41
C SER A 151 9.15 -8.27 -14.39
N GLY A 152 8.87 -7.35 -15.32
CA GLY A 152 7.55 -6.76 -15.51
C GLY A 152 6.43 -7.75 -15.80
N SER A 153 6.72 -8.75 -16.63
CA SER A 153 5.75 -9.80 -16.97
C SER A 153 5.34 -10.59 -15.73
N HIS A 154 6.31 -10.95 -14.88
CA HIS A 154 6.05 -11.67 -13.63
C HIS A 154 5.27 -10.81 -12.60
N ILE A 155 5.51 -9.49 -12.55
CA ILE A 155 4.68 -8.58 -11.74
C ILE A 155 3.23 -8.60 -12.25
N LEU A 156 3.03 -8.51 -13.57
CA LEU A 156 1.69 -8.56 -14.15
C LEU A 156 1.02 -9.92 -13.93
N ASP A 157 1.76 -11.02 -14.05
CA ASP A 157 1.25 -12.37 -13.77
C ASP A 157 0.80 -12.51 -12.32
N GLY A 158 1.63 -12.06 -11.36
CA GLY A 158 1.25 -12.06 -9.95
C GLY A 158 0.01 -11.21 -9.66
N PHE A 159 -0.07 -10.02 -10.29
CA PHE A 159 -1.24 -9.14 -10.18
C PHE A 159 -2.53 -9.82 -10.67
N VAL A 160 -2.50 -10.42 -11.88
CA VAL A 160 -3.67 -11.07 -12.48
C VAL A 160 -4.03 -12.36 -11.75
N GLN A 161 -3.04 -13.14 -11.33
CA GLN A 161 -3.23 -14.35 -10.53
C GLN A 161 -3.96 -14.01 -9.23
N PHE A 162 -3.42 -13.08 -8.44
CA PHE A 162 -4.03 -12.71 -7.16
C PHE A 162 -5.45 -12.19 -7.33
N TRP A 163 -5.70 -11.35 -8.34
CA TRP A 163 -7.04 -10.84 -8.60
C TRP A 163 -8.03 -11.96 -8.93
N SER A 164 -7.62 -12.93 -9.74
CA SER A 164 -8.45 -14.06 -10.16
C SER A 164 -8.75 -15.01 -9.00
N GLU A 165 -7.76 -15.25 -8.14
CA GLU A 165 -7.88 -16.09 -6.95
C GLU A 165 -8.70 -15.41 -5.83
N LEU A 166 -8.63 -14.08 -5.72
CA LEU A 166 -9.37 -13.32 -4.73
C LEU A 166 -10.85 -13.18 -5.11
N LEU A 167 -11.17 -13.09 -6.40
CA LEU A 167 -12.52 -12.79 -6.90
C LEU A 167 -13.63 -13.63 -6.23
N PRO A 168 -13.49 -14.96 -6.04
CA PRO A 168 -14.53 -15.78 -5.40
C PRO A 168 -14.76 -15.47 -3.93
N ILE A 169 -13.74 -15.00 -3.20
CA ILE A 169 -13.80 -14.75 -1.74
C ILE A 169 -13.86 -13.26 -1.39
N ARG A 170 -13.65 -12.37 -2.37
CA ARG A 170 -13.46 -10.93 -2.19
C ARG A 170 -14.52 -10.28 -1.31
N THR A 171 -15.81 -10.55 -1.58
CA THR A 171 -16.90 -9.90 -0.84
C THR A 171 -16.88 -10.25 0.65
N GLU A 172 -16.65 -11.52 0.98
CA GLU A 172 -16.58 -11.96 2.37
C GLU A 172 -15.31 -11.48 3.06
N LEU A 173 -14.16 -11.52 2.36
CA LEU A 173 -12.92 -10.96 2.88
C LEU A 173 -13.06 -9.46 3.19
N ILE A 174 -13.62 -8.67 2.26
CA ILE A 174 -13.80 -7.22 2.47
C ILE A 174 -14.74 -6.97 3.66
N LYS A 175 -15.89 -7.65 3.75
CA LYS A 175 -16.77 -7.53 4.93
C LYS A 175 -16.03 -7.79 6.23
N LYS A 176 -15.20 -8.82 6.25
CA LYS A 176 -14.40 -9.21 7.41
C LYS A 176 -13.37 -8.15 7.77
N ILE A 177 -12.66 -7.58 6.77
CA ILE A 177 -11.73 -6.47 6.99
C ILE A 177 -12.50 -5.27 7.59
N TYR A 178 -13.66 -4.94 7.04
CA TYR A 178 -14.50 -3.85 7.56
C TYR A 178 -14.95 -4.07 9.00
N SER A 179 -15.40 -5.29 9.34
CA SER A 179 -15.83 -5.59 10.70
C SER A 179 -14.69 -5.48 11.72
N GLU A 180 -13.49 -5.91 11.36
CA GLU A 180 -12.29 -5.83 12.22
C GLU A 180 -11.76 -4.38 12.35
N MET A 181 -12.12 -3.49 11.42
CA MET A 181 -11.66 -2.11 11.36
C MET A 181 -12.63 -1.08 11.97
N LEU A 182 -13.78 -1.52 12.48
CA LEU A 182 -14.85 -0.64 12.94
C LEU A 182 -14.39 0.38 14.00
N ASP A 183 -13.64 -0.08 14.99
CA ASP A 183 -13.15 0.69 16.15
C ASP A 183 -11.66 1.07 16.03
N LYS A 184 -11.05 0.84 14.87
CA LYS A 184 -9.62 1.04 14.68
C LYS A 184 -9.31 2.36 13.94
N PRO A 185 -8.25 3.07 14.33
CA PRO A 185 -7.90 4.34 13.71
C PRO A 185 -7.31 4.12 12.31
N ILE A 186 -7.88 4.76 11.31
CA ILE A 186 -7.36 4.81 9.94
C ILE A 186 -6.66 6.15 9.74
N ARG A 187 -5.40 6.13 9.35
CA ARG A 187 -4.63 7.36 9.12
C ARG A 187 -5.16 8.11 7.91
N LEU A 188 -5.29 9.42 8.10
CA LEU A 188 -5.69 10.38 7.09
C LEU A 188 -4.50 11.22 6.63
N ILE A 189 -4.19 11.15 5.34
CA ILE A 189 -3.08 11.87 4.71
C ILE A 189 -3.64 13.03 3.91
N PHE A 190 -3.38 14.24 4.38
CA PHE A 190 -3.82 15.47 3.73
C PHE A 190 -2.72 16.13 2.91
N GLN A 191 -1.47 15.94 3.32
CA GLN A 191 -0.33 16.57 2.68
C GLN A 191 0.90 15.65 2.72
N ASP A 192 1.80 15.86 1.76
CA ASP A 192 3.10 15.20 1.74
C ASP A 192 3.88 15.55 3.02
N THR A 193 4.35 14.51 3.72
CA THR A 193 5.13 14.62 4.96
C THR A 193 6.36 15.52 4.82
N MET A 194 6.96 15.61 3.63
CA MET A 194 8.10 16.48 3.38
C MET A 194 7.77 17.96 3.54
N ILE A 195 6.52 18.37 3.28
CA ILE A 195 6.10 19.76 3.48
C ILE A 195 6.13 20.11 4.97
N TYR A 196 5.63 19.21 5.82
CA TYR A 196 5.69 19.37 7.28
C TYR A 196 7.13 19.34 7.81
N ARG A 197 7.97 18.42 7.32
CA ARG A 197 9.40 18.37 7.70
C ARG A 197 10.11 19.67 7.36
N ASN A 198 9.87 20.23 6.17
CA ASN A 198 10.46 21.50 5.77
C ASN A 198 9.99 22.65 6.68
N ALA A 199 8.72 22.66 7.09
CA ALA A 199 8.19 23.66 7.99
C ALA A 199 8.78 23.59 9.41
N LEU A 200 9.04 22.38 9.93
CA LEU A 200 9.72 22.19 11.21
C LEU A 200 11.19 22.66 11.17
N ILE A 201 11.89 22.45 10.05
CA ILE A 201 13.28 22.88 9.85
C ILE A 201 13.35 24.40 9.63
N ASN A 202 12.37 24.98 8.95
CA ASN A 202 12.30 26.40 8.65
C ASN A 202 11.03 27.05 9.24
N PRO A 203 11.07 27.51 10.51
CA PRO A 203 9.90 28.07 11.19
C PRO A 203 9.27 29.28 10.49
N SER A 204 9.99 29.99 9.62
CA SER A 204 9.41 31.07 8.82
C SER A 204 8.32 30.58 7.86
N MET A 205 8.32 29.29 7.51
CA MET A 205 7.26 28.67 6.74
C MET A 205 5.95 28.62 7.52
N LEU A 206 5.98 28.35 8.83
CA LEU A 206 4.77 28.27 9.67
C LEU A 206 3.93 29.56 9.66
N LEU A 207 4.58 30.70 9.41
CA LEU A 207 3.92 32.02 9.35
C LEU A 207 3.37 32.36 7.96
N ASN A 208 3.85 31.70 6.91
CA ASN A 208 3.59 32.06 5.50
C ASN A 208 2.94 30.92 4.70
N SER A 209 2.58 29.82 5.36
CA SER A 209 2.02 28.63 4.75
C SER A 209 0.51 28.54 4.95
N ASP A 210 -0.17 27.87 4.02
CA ASP A 210 -1.60 27.54 4.08
C ASP A 210 -1.93 26.39 5.06
N PHE A 211 -1.18 26.25 6.17
CA PHE A 211 -1.49 25.24 7.18
C PHE A 211 -2.78 25.61 7.93
N THR A 212 -3.61 24.60 8.16
CA THR A 212 -4.77 24.70 9.04
C THR A 212 -4.34 24.91 10.49
N LYS A 213 -5.28 25.37 11.32
CA LYS A 213 -5.06 25.55 12.75
C LYS A 213 -4.59 24.25 13.42
N GLU A 214 -5.19 23.12 13.07
CA GLU A 214 -4.88 21.81 13.65
C GLU A 214 -3.51 21.26 13.21
N GLU A 215 -3.06 21.56 11.99
CA GLU A 215 -1.68 21.29 11.56
C GLU A 215 -0.68 22.15 12.33
N LEU A 216 -0.97 23.45 12.47
CA LEU A 216 -0.10 24.38 13.19
C LEU A 216 0.06 23.99 14.67
N ILE A 217 -1.00 23.53 15.34
CA ILE A 217 -0.91 23.05 16.73
C ILE A 217 0.13 21.94 16.87
N GLN A 218 0.09 20.94 15.99
CA GLN A 218 1.02 19.80 16.02
C GLN A 218 2.44 20.22 15.60
N LEU A 219 2.56 21.03 14.55
CA LEU A 219 3.86 21.55 14.09
C LEU A 219 4.56 22.40 15.16
N ILE A 220 3.82 23.24 15.89
CA ILE A 220 4.36 24.05 16.99
C ILE A 220 4.85 23.16 18.15
N ALA A 221 4.18 22.03 18.39
CA ALA A 221 4.63 21.02 19.34
C ALA A 221 5.90 20.27 18.88
N GLY A 222 6.30 20.43 17.61
CA GLY A 222 7.43 19.73 17.00
C GLY A 222 7.06 18.42 16.29
N ASP A 223 5.76 18.13 16.18
CA ASP A 223 5.25 16.90 15.59
C ASP A 223 4.95 17.06 14.10
N ILE A 224 5.04 15.95 13.37
CA ILE A 224 4.46 15.86 12.03
C ILE A 224 2.94 15.66 12.20
N PRO A 225 2.09 16.51 11.61
CA PRO A 225 0.65 16.38 11.70
C PRO A 225 0.16 14.96 11.39
N TYR A 226 -0.59 14.39 12.33
CA TYR A 226 -1.17 13.05 12.24
C TYR A 226 -2.67 13.14 12.45
N PHE A 227 -3.41 12.83 11.40
CA PHE A 227 -4.86 12.79 11.43
C PHE A 227 -5.34 11.35 11.26
N PHE A 228 -6.48 11.04 11.85
CA PHE A 228 -7.11 9.74 11.70
C PHE A 228 -8.64 9.85 11.79
N CYS A 229 -9.34 8.81 11.37
CA CYS A 229 -10.74 8.63 11.68
C CYS A 229 -10.99 7.19 12.10
N PHE A 230 -12.13 6.94 12.75
CA PHE A 230 -12.63 5.60 12.96
C PHE A 230 -13.59 5.26 11.84
N HIS A 231 -13.62 4.00 11.40
CA HIS A 231 -14.51 3.62 10.31
C HIS A 231 -15.99 3.85 10.67
N GLN A 232 -16.40 3.55 11.91
CA GLN A 232 -17.76 3.82 12.40
C GLN A 232 -18.17 5.30 12.31
N ASN A 233 -17.20 6.22 12.43
CA ASN A 233 -17.41 7.66 12.44
C ASN A 233 -16.58 8.34 11.34
N SER A 234 -16.63 7.81 10.10
CA SER A 234 -15.79 8.29 8.98
C SER A 234 -16.02 9.74 8.55
N THR A 235 -16.96 10.45 9.20
CA THR A 235 -17.23 11.88 9.00
C THR A 235 -16.43 12.78 9.93
N GLU A 236 -15.91 12.23 11.04
CA GLU A 236 -15.09 12.96 11.99
C GLU A 236 -13.62 12.67 11.70
N VAL A 237 -12.83 13.73 11.55
CA VAL A 237 -11.38 13.64 11.52
C VAL A 237 -10.87 14.04 12.88
N LEU A 238 -9.92 13.26 13.38
CA LEU A 238 -9.38 13.34 14.72
C LEU A 238 -7.87 13.58 14.64
N TYR A 239 -7.32 14.20 15.67
CA TYR A 239 -5.88 14.31 15.88
C TYR A 239 -5.57 14.30 17.39
N TYR A 240 -4.32 14.04 17.74
CA TYR A 240 -3.86 14.14 19.12
C TYR A 240 -3.46 15.60 19.40
N SER A 241 -4.21 16.29 20.26
CA SER A 241 -3.86 17.66 20.69
C SER A 241 -2.86 17.69 21.84
N SER A 242 -2.66 16.54 22.50
CA SER A 242 -1.59 16.24 23.45
C SER A 242 -1.46 14.72 23.58
N GLU A 243 -0.45 14.22 24.30
CA GLU A 243 -0.11 12.78 24.42
C GLU A 243 -1.32 11.84 24.65
N ASN A 244 -2.36 12.29 25.37
CA ASN A 244 -3.52 11.48 25.70
C ASN A 244 -4.86 12.14 25.37
N THR A 245 -4.87 13.24 24.62
CA THR A 245 -6.11 13.97 24.29
C THR A 245 -6.38 13.91 22.80
N ILE A 246 -7.49 13.27 22.44
CA ILE A 246 -8.02 13.26 21.08
C ILE A 246 -8.91 14.49 20.90
N SER A 247 -8.76 15.18 19.78
CA SER A 247 -9.57 16.35 19.42
C SER A 247 -10.12 16.20 18.01
N VAL A 248 -11.32 16.73 17.79
CA VAL A 248 -11.99 16.72 16.50
C VAL A 248 -11.53 17.91 15.67
N VAL A 249 -11.23 17.68 14.40
CA VAL A 249 -10.89 18.72 13.43
C VAL A 249 -12.15 19.50 13.06
N SER A 250 -12.03 20.83 12.99
CA SER A 250 -13.18 21.67 12.65
C SER A 250 -13.66 21.46 11.20
N VAL A 251 -14.96 21.65 10.96
CA VAL A 251 -15.57 21.51 9.62
C VAL A 251 -14.93 22.46 8.59
N GLU A 252 -14.51 23.65 9.01
CA GLU A 252 -13.84 24.60 8.13
C GLU A 252 -12.48 24.06 7.67
N SER A 253 -11.67 23.52 8.59
CA SER A 253 -10.39 22.89 8.29
C SER A 253 -10.54 21.69 7.37
N LEU A 254 -11.59 20.85 7.53
CA LEU A 254 -11.86 19.72 6.62
C LEU A 254 -12.03 20.15 5.16
N ARG A 255 -12.70 21.30 4.93
CA ARG A 255 -12.89 21.86 3.58
C ARG A 255 -11.55 22.32 2.99
N GLN A 256 -10.71 22.95 3.81
CA GLN A 256 -9.38 23.40 3.40
C GLN A 256 -8.47 22.21 3.07
N MET A 257 -8.52 21.15 3.89
CA MET A 257 -7.79 19.90 3.69
C MET A 257 -8.26 19.07 2.49
N LYS A 258 -9.39 19.44 1.84
CA LYS A 258 -10.00 18.71 0.72
C LYS A 258 -10.20 17.22 1.03
N PHE A 259 -10.62 16.91 2.25
CA PHE A 259 -10.84 15.53 2.67
C PHE A 259 -11.77 14.79 1.70
N LYS A 260 -11.26 13.73 1.09
CA LYS A 260 -12.09 12.75 0.37
C LYS A 260 -12.46 11.67 1.36
N SER A 261 -13.76 11.42 1.52
CA SER A 261 -14.25 10.33 2.36
C SER A 261 -13.59 9.00 1.97
N LEU A 262 -13.27 8.20 2.97
CA LEU A 262 -12.86 6.81 2.77
C LEU A 262 -13.97 6.03 2.03
N LEU A 263 -13.58 4.97 1.33
CA LEU A 263 -14.51 4.08 0.66
C LEU A 263 -15.37 3.34 1.69
N THR A 264 -16.66 3.20 1.39
CA THR A 264 -17.57 2.33 2.16
C THR A 264 -17.48 0.89 1.69
N GLU A 265 -17.89 -0.08 2.52
CA GLU A 265 -17.91 -1.51 2.17
C GLU A 265 -18.56 -1.73 0.81
N LYS A 266 -19.76 -1.16 0.62
CA LYS A 266 -20.52 -1.22 -0.63
C LYS A 266 -19.73 -0.71 -1.84
N GLN A 267 -18.91 0.34 -1.65
CA GLN A 267 -18.10 0.89 -2.73
C GLN A 267 -16.89 0.01 -3.07
N ILE A 268 -16.31 -0.69 -2.07
CA ILE A 268 -15.21 -1.63 -2.30
C ILE A 268 -15.73 -2.95 -2.90
N THR A 269 -16.89 -3.44 -2.50
CA THR A 269 -17.48 -4.67 -3.05
C THR A 269 -18.17 -4.49 -4.40
N ASP A 270 -18.24 -3.26 -4.92
CA ASP A 270 -18.86 -2.95 -6.21
C ASP A 270 -18.03 -3.52 -7.38
N ASP A 271 -18.60 -4.52 -8.07
CA ASP A 271 -17.93 -5.21 -9.18
C ASP A 271 -17.49 -4.28 -10.31
N SER A 272 -18.27 -3.24 -10.62
CA SER A 272 -17.94 -2.29 -11.69
C SER A 272 -16.72 -1.45 -11.30
N LYS A 273 -16.67 -1.00 -10.05
CA LYS A 273 -15.51 -0.26 -9.53
C LYS A 273 -14.27 -1.14 -9.44
N GLN A 274 -14.41 -2.37 -8.95
CA GLN A 274 -13.29 -3.31 -8.85
C GLN A 274 -12.76 -3.70 -10.22
N LEU A 275 -13.63 -3.99 -11.20
CA LEU A 275 -13.20 -4.24 -12.57
C LEU A 275 -12.44 -3.05 -13.16
N LYS A 276 -12.90 -1.82 -12.90
CA LYS A 276 -12.21 -0.61 -13.33
C LYS A 276 -10.83 -0.47 -12.69
N LEU A 277 -10.70 -0.74 -11.39
CA LEU A 277 -9.41 -0.74 -10.69
C LEU A 277 -8.46 -1.80 -11.24
N PHE A 278 -8.95 -3.01 -11.50
CA PHE A 278 -8.21 -4.06 -12.17
C PHE A 278 -7.66 -3.60 -13.52
N GLN A 279 -8.56 -3.06 -14.37
CA GLN A 279 -8.20 -2.60 -15.70
C GLN A 279 -7.14 -1.50 -15.65
N ILE A 280 -7.28 -0.51 -14.75
CA ILE A 280 -6.31 0.57 -14.55
C ILE A 280 -4.96 0.01 -14.05
N GLY A 281 -4.99 -0.90 -13.08
CA GLY A 281 -3.76 -1.49 -12.53
C GLY A 281 -3.00 -2.30 -13.58
N ALA A 282 -3.67 -3.24 -14.24
CA ALA A 282 -3.09 -4.07 -15.29
C ALA A 282 -2.56 -3.23 -16.46
N ALA A 283 -3.34 -2.23 -16.89
CA ALA A 283 -2.95 -1.24 -17.90
C ALA A 283 -1.65 -0.51 -17.56
N GLN A 284 -1.57 0.03 -16.35
CA GLN A 284 -0.43 0.84 -15.91
C GLN A 284 0.81 -0.03 -15.70
N LEU A 285 0.67 -1.26 -15.19
CA LEU A 285 1.76 -2.23 -15.10
C LEU A 285 2.27 -2.63 -16.50
N ALA A 286 1.35 -2.97 -17.41
CA ALA A 286 1.67 -3.30 -18.80
C ALA A 286 2.41 -2.14 -19.50
N LYS A 287 1.90 -0.91 -19.38
CA LYS A 287 2.56 0.27 -19.95
C LYS A 287 3.92 0.53 -19.33
N LYS A 288 4.04 0.43 -18.00
CA LYS A 288 5.27 0.76 -17.26
C LYS A 288 6.40 -0.23 -17.54
N PHE A 289 6.09 -1.52 -17.62
CA PHE A 289 7.14 -2.55 -17.66
C PHE A 289 7.26 -3.31 -18.98
N LEU A 290 6.21 -3.35 -19.81
CA LEU A 290 6.24 -4.06 -21.09
C LEU A 290 6.36 -3.10 -22.29
N ASN A 291 6.53 -1.79 -22.03
CA ASN A 291 6.53 -0.74 -23.06
C ASN A 291 5.33 -0.82 -24.03
N LEU A 292 4.20 -1.34 -23.56
CA LEU A 292 3.00 -1.46 -24.36
C LEU A 292 2.37 -0.08 -24.49
N ASN A 293 2.45 0.48 -25.69
CA ASN A 293 1.75 1.71 -26.05
C ASN A 293 0.25 1.41 -26.21
N GLY A 294 -0.53 1.73 -25.19
CA GLY A 294 -1.99 1.73 -25.21
C GLY A 294 -2.56 3.06 -24.74
N HIS A 295 -3.73 3.44 -25.27
CA HIS A 295 -4.44 4.64 -24.82
C HIS A 295 -5.59 4.23 -23.89
N ILE A 296 -5.61 4.77 -22.66
CA ILE A 296 -6.80 4.73 -21.81
C ILE A 296 -7.82 5.72 -22.41
N ARG A 297 -8.89 5.23 -23.03
CA ARG A 297 -10.00 6.08 -23.51
C ARG A 297 -11.28 5.72 -22.73
N GLY A 298 -11.63 6.52 -21.73
CA GLY A 298 -12.87 6.36 -20.97
C GLY A 298 -12.85 5.14 -20.03
N ASN A 299 -13.88 4.30 -20.07
CA ASN A 299 -14.02 3.08 -19.25
C ASN A 299 -13.44 1.82 -19.92
N TYR A 300 -12.75 1.94 -21.05
CA TYR A 300 -12.14 0.82 -21.76
C TYR A 300 -10.64 1.07 -21.97
N PHE A 301 -9.86 0.01 -21.82
CA PHE A 301 -8.45 0.00 -22.17
C PHE A 301 -8.34 -0.41 -23.64
N ASP A 302 -8.10 0.56 -24.53
CA ASP A 302 -7.95 0.30 -25.96
C ASP A 302 -6.45 0.09 -26.24
N LEU A 303 -6.09 -1.18 -26.41
CA LEU A 303 -4.73 -1.63 -26.62
C LEU A 303 -4.47 -1.75 -28.12
N SER A 304 -3.78 -0.77 -28.70
CA SER A 304 -3.13 -0.94 -30.00
C SER A 304 -1.88 -1.80 -29.82
N LEU A 305 -2.04 -3.11 -29.75
CA LEU A 305 -0.93 -4.07 -29.69
C LEU A 305 -0.44 -4.36 -31.11
N SER A 306 0.87 -4.23 -31.36
CA SER A 306 1.49 -4.90 -32.51
C SER A 306 1.43 -6.42 -32.28
N GLU A 307 1.36 -7.22 -33.35
CA GLU A 307 1.30 -8.69 -33.26
C GLU A 307 2.43 -9.30 -32.40
N SER A 308 3.60 -8.65 -32.33
CA SER A 308 4.72 -9.03 -31.46
C SER A 308 4.40 -8.99 -29.95
N ASN A 309 3.48 -8.12 -29.54
CA ASN A 309 3.16 -7.86 -28.13
C ASN A 309 2.06 -8.80 -27.60
N ILE A 310 1.28 -9.38 -28.51
CA ILE A 310 0.24 -10.36 -28.20
C ILE A 310 0.85 -11.67 -27.69
N PHE A 311 2.05 -12.03 -28.16
CA PHE A 311 2.77 -13.24 -27.74
C PHE A 311 3.38 -13.15 -26.33
N GLN A 312 3.52 -11.95 -25.75
CA GLN A 312 4.14 -11.75 -24.43
C GLN A 312 3.14 -11.74 -23.28
N LEU A 313 1.85 -11.52 -23.56
CA LEU A 313 0.81 -11.58 -22.55
C LEU A 313 0.25 -13.00 -22.51
N ASN A 314 0.25 -13.63 -21.32
CA ASN A 314 -0.40 -14.92 -21.12
C ASN A 314 -1.87 -14.84 -21.60
N THR A 315 -2.35 -15.90 -22.26
CA THR A 315 -3.71 -15.98 -22.84
C THR A 315 -4.81 -15.64 -21.82
N SER A 316 -4.56 -15.86 -20.53
CA SER A 316 -5.43 -15.48 -19.42
C SER A 316 -5.54 -13.96 -19.21
N VAL A 317 -4.43 -13.22 -19.37
CA VAL A 317 -4.40 -11.75 -19.23
C VAL A 317 -5.16 -11.08 -20.37
N CYS A 318 -4.98 -11.59 -21.60
CA CYS A 318 -5.75 -11.12 -22.76
C CYS A 318 -7.25 -11.40 -22.59
N LYS A 319 -7.65 -12.59 -22.10
CA LYS A 319 -9.07 -12.90 -21.88
C LYS A 319 -9.74 -12.02 -20.82
N ILE A 320 -9.00 -11.54 -19.81
CA ILE A 320 -9.55 -10.68 -18.75
C ILE A 320 -9.55 -9.21 -19.18
N LEU A 321 -8.50 -8.74 -19.87
CA LEU A 321 -8.42 -7.37 -20.40
C LEU A 321 -9.41 -7.11 -21.54
N PHE A 322 -9.70 -8.13 -22.35
CA PHE A 322 -10.53 -8.03 -23.56
C PHE A 322 -11.81 -8.87 -23.48
N ARG A 323 -12.47 -8.94 -22.31
CA ARG A 323 -13.85 -9.47 -22.27
C ARG A 323 -14.75 -8.63 -23.20
N THR A 324 -14.92 -9.11 -24.43
CA THR A 324 -16.09 -8.87 -25.29
C THR A 324 -17.30 -9.52 -24.70
#